data_AF-A0A2C5YNX3-F1
#
_entry.id   AF-A0A2C5YNX3-F1
#
_cell.length_a   1.000
_cell.length_b   1.000
_cell.length_c   1.000
_cell.angle_alpha   90.00
_cell.angle_beta   90.00
_cell.angle_gamma   90.00
#
_symmetry.space_group_name_H-M   'P 1'
#
loop_
_entity.id
_entity.type
_entity.pdbx_description
1 polymer ?
#
loop_
_entity_poly.entity_id
_entity_poly.type
_entity_poly.pdbx_seq_one_letter_code
_entity_poly.pdbx_strand_id
1 'polypeptide(L)'
;MRRDIARYHNRLGVSADLRRRLGLHEPGQQPESADSIVDVAFADTEAKQIKLTWADDRSGRLVMDDDGRVLKLVVLGAQGRDWETARELFQKYDCVDDVAKKLQERSAVLRSPD
;
A
#
# COMPACT_ATOMS: atom_id res chain seq x y z
N MET A 1 24.42 -13.75 0.72
CA MET A 1 24.69 -12.87 1.88
C MET A 1 24.70 -11.37 1.53
N ARG A 2 25.67 -10.82 0.78
CA ARG A 2 25.62 -9.38 0.41
C ARG A 2 24.38 -9.01 -0.44
N ARG A 3 23.95 -9.91 -1.32
CA ARG A 3 22.78 -9.70 -2.19
C ARG A 3 21.45 -9.78 -1.43
N ASP A 4 21.34 -10.66 -0.44
CA ASP A 4 20.15 -10.79 0.41
C ASP A 4 19.94 -9.56 1.31
N ILE A 5 21.02 -9.04 1.89
CA ILE A 5 21.01 -7.81 2.70
C ILE A 5 20.53 -6.63 1.84
N ALA A 6 21.08 -6.49 0.62
CA ALA A 6 20.66 -5.43 -0.31
C ALA A 6 19.18 -5.53 -0.70
N ARG A 7 18.67 -6.74 -0.97
CA ARG A 7 17.25 -6.98 -1.27
C ARG A 7 16.35 -6.59 -0.10
N TYR A 8 16.73 -6.95 1.12
CA TYR A 8 15.99 -6.55 2.32
C TYR A 8 15.96 -5.03 2.50
N HIS A 9 17.10 -4.34 2.32
CA HIS A 9 17.14 -2.88 2.37
C HIS A 9 16.30 -2.22 1.28
N ASN A 10 16.27 -2.78 0.06
CA ASN A 10 15.38 -2.30 -1.00
C ASN A 10 13.93 -2.34 -0.54
N ARG A 11 13.48 -3.47 0.02
CA ARG A 11 12.10 -3.62 0.53
C ARG A 11 11.79 -2.67 1.69
N LEU A 12 12.74 -2.42 2.59
CA LEU A 12 12.59 -1.40 3.64
C LEU A 12 12.43 0.00 3.06
N GLY A 13 13.25 0.35 2.06
CA GLY A 13 13.17 1.63 1.36
C GLY A 13 11.84 1.84 0.65
N VAL A 14 11.34 0.80 -0.03
CA VAL A 14 10.06 0.82 -0.73
C VAL A 14 8.89 1.12 0.22
N SER A 15 8.84 0.47 1.40
CA SER A 15 7.78 0.75 2.37
C SER A 15 7.91 2.12 3.03
N ALA A 16 9.14 2.59 3.27
CA ALA A 16 9.36 3.93 3.80
C ALA A 16 8.89 5.00 2.81
N ASP A 17 9.15 4.81 1.51
CA ASP A 17 8.67 5.70 0.46
C ASP A 17 7.15 5.65 0.33
N LEU A 18 6.55 4.45 0.39
CA LEU A 18 5.11 4.26 0.41
C LEU A 18 4.45 5.03 1.57
N ARG A 19 4.99 4.92 2.79
CA ARG A 19 4.50 5.66 3.95
C ARG A 19 4.60 7.18 3.74
N ARG A 20 5.71 7.65 3.18
CA ARG A 20 5.90 9.08 2.88
C ARG A 20 4.87 9.59 1.87
N ARG A 21 4.63 8.87 0.78
CA ARG A 21 3.67 9.26 -0.27
C ARG A 21 2.23 9.31 0.20
N LEU A 22 1.88 8.41 1.10
CA LEU A 22 0.55 8.33 1.70
C LEU A 22 0.37 9.30 2.88
N GLY A 23 1.36 10.15 3.18
CA GLY A 23 1.28 11.10 4.31
C GLY A 23 1.36 10.45 5.69
N LEU A 24 1.77 9.18 5.79
CA LEU A 24 1.82 8.43 7.05
C LEU A 24 3.07 8.71 7.89
N HIS A 25 3.83 9.74 7.52
CA HIS A 25 5.06 10.13 8.19
C HIS A 25 4.83 11.21 9.25
N GLU A 26 3.77 12.01 9.13
CA GLU A 26 3.49 13.11 10.05
C GLU A 26 2.49 12.70 11.14
N PRO A 27 2.87 12.76 12.42
CA PRO A 27 1.94 12.52 13.51
C PRO A 27 0.90 13.65 13.53
N GLY A 28 -0.39 13.30 13.37
CA GLY A 28 -1.51 14.26 13.43
C GLY A 28 -2.25 14.48 12.11
N GLN A 29 -1.87 13.84 11.01
CA GLN A 29 -2.70 13.81 9.80
C GLN A 29 -3.97 13.00 10.06
N GLN A 30 -5.12 13.69 10.05
CA GLN A 30 -6.42 13.04 10.02
C GLN A 30 -6.65 12.44 8.62
N PRO A 31 -7.22 11.23 8.52
CA PRO A 31 -7.60 10.67 7.22
C PRO A 31 -8.57 11.62 6.51
N GLU A 32 -8.22 12.04 5.30
CA GLU A 32 -9.02 13.01 4.54
C GLU A 32 -10.31 12.38 3.98
N SER A 33 -10.37 11.04 3.90
CA SER A 33 -11.52 10.29 3.36
C SER A 33 -11.53 8.85 3.87
N ALA A 34 -12.67 8.17 3.72
CA ALA A 34 -12.83 6.75 4.05
C ALA A 34 -11.85 5.84 3.27
N ASP A 35 -11.50 6.24 2.03
CA ASP A 35 -10.53 5.56 1.15
C ASP A 35 -9.06 5.96 1.46
N SER A 36 -8.80 6.79 2.49
CA SER A 36 -7.44 7.12 2.91
C SER A 36 -6.78 5.94 3.64
N ILE A 37 -5.50 5.70 3.34
CA ILE A 37 -4.67 4.77 4.12
C ILE A 37 -4.29 5.45 5.43
N VAL A 38 -4.46 4.74 6.54
CA VAL A 38 -4.10 5.19 7.90
C VAL A 38 -2.91 4.44 8.48
N ASP A 39 -2.61 3.25 7.97
CA ASP A 39 -1.45 2.47 8.39
C ASP A 39 -0.87 1.61 7.26
N VAL A 40 0.46 1.47 7.30
CA VAL A 40 1.26 0.64 6.40
C VAL A 40 2.31 -0.08 7.21
N ALA A 41 2.20 -1.40 7.30
CA ALA A 41 3.07 -2.24 8.12
C ALA A 41 3.57 -3.46 7.35
N PHE A 42 4.73 -3.98 7.74
CA PHE A 42 5.18 -5.27 7.21
C PHE A 42 4.34 -6.41 7.80
N ALA A 43 3.93 -7.32 6.93
CA ALA A 43 3.14 -8.49 7.30
C ALA A 43 3.98 -9.76 7.51
N ASP A 44 5.29 -9.69 7.21
CA ASP A 44 6.26 -10.77 7.40
C ASP A 44 7.66 -10.22 7.69
N THR A 45 8.51 -11.07 8.26
CA THR A 45 9.88 -10.73 8.66
C THR A 45 10.81 -10.44 7.47
N GLU A 46 10.54 -11.02 6.30
CA GLU A 46 11.35 -10.78 5.10
C GLU A 46 10.97 -9.48 4.38
N ALA A 47 9.95 -8.76 4.88
CA ALA A 47 9.39 -7.56 4.27
C ALA A 47 8.80 -7.79 2.86
N LYS A 48 8.43 -9.02 2.49
CA LYS A 48 7.87 -9.34 1.16
C LYS A 48 6.39 -8.99 1.04
N GLN A 49 5.73 -8.77 2.16
CA GLN A 49 4.31 -8.49 2.28
C GLN A 49 4.10 -7.22 3.08
N ILE A 50 3.28 -6.34 2.53
CA ILE A 50 2.87 -5.08 3.16
C ILE A 50 1.39 -5.18 3.47
N LYS A 51 1.04 -4.92 4.72
CA LYS A 51 -0.33 -4.68 5.16
C LYS A 51 -0.64 -3.19 4.97
N LEU A 52 -1.77 -2.93 4.32
CA LEU A 52 -2.38 -1.61 4.18
C LEU A 52 -3.64 -1.59 5.05
N THR A 53 -3.89 -0.51 5.76
CA THR A 53 -5.12 -0.32 6.53
C THR A 53 -5.76 1.00 6.11
N TRP A 54 -7.02 0.95 5.71
CA TRP A 54 -7.81 2.13 5.34
C TRP A 54 -8.52 2.71 6.57
N ALA A 55 -8.95 3.98 6.45
CA ALA A 55 -9.73 4.66 7.48
C ALA A 55 -11.11 4.05 7.72
N ASP A 56 -11.67 3.36 6.72
CA ASP A 56 -12.96 2.69 6.76
C ASP A 56 -12.89 1.22 7.20
N ASP A 57 -11.82 0.85 7.90
CA ASP A 57 -11.56 -0.51 8.41
C ASP A 57 -11.24 -1.55 7.32
N ARG A 58 -11.18 -1.17 6.03
CA ARG A 58 -10.63 -2.06 5.00
C ARG A 58 -9.18 -2.39 5.29
N SER A 59 -8.78 -3.60 4.92
CA SER A 59 -7.44 -4.14 5.09
C SER A 59 -6.92 -4.72 3.78
N GLY A 60 -5.66 -4.46 3.47
CA GLY A 60 -5.04 -4.80 2.20
C GLY A 60 -3.76 -5.55 2.43
N ARG A 61 -3.49 -6.53 1.57
CA ARG A 61 -2.22 -7.24 1.57
C ARG A 61 -1.60 -7.19 0.19
N LEU A 62 -0.50 -6.47 0.12
CA LEU A 62 0.36 -6.38 -1.04
C LEU A 62 1.50 -7.38 -0.85
N VAL A 63 1.77 -8.19 -1.88
CA VAL A 63 2.92 -9.10 -1.95
C VAL A 63 3.83 -8.59 -3.04
N MET A 64 5.12 -8.43 -2.73
CA MET A 64 6.14 -8.00 -3.67
C MET A 64 7.29 -9.00 -3.78
N ASP A 65 8.01 -8.91 -4.90
CA ASP A 65 9.25 -9.65 -5.10
C ASP A 65 10.45 -8.94 -4.47
N ASP A 66 11.64 -9.51 -4.67
CA ASP A 66 12.89 -8.95 -4.16
C ASP A 66 13.30 -7.62 -4.83
N ASP A 67 12.73 -7.29 -5.99
CA ASP A 67 12.99 -6.09 -6.75
C ASP A 67 11.96 -4.97 -6.44
N GLY A 68 10.95 -5.26 -5.60
CA GLY A 68 9.89 -4.32 -5.23
C GLY A 68 8.73 -4.27 -6.21
N ARG A 69 8.64 -5.25 -7.12
CA ARG A 69 7.48 -5.40 -8.03
C ARG A 69 6.34 -6.07 -7.29
N VAL A 70 5.12 -5.59 -7.52
CA VAL A 70 3.93 -6.18 -6.91
C VAL A 70 3.58 -7.46 -7.64
N LEU A 71 3.62 -8.57 -6.91
CA LEU A 71 3.20 -9.88 -7.39
C LEU A 71 1.69 -10.07 -7.24
N LYS A 72 1.11 -9.51 -6.16
CA LYS A 72 -0.30 -9.68 -5.83
C LYS A 72 -0.79 -8.59 -4.89
N LEU A 73 -2.00 -8.10 -5.13
CA LEU A 73 -2.74 -7.28 -4.18
C LEU A 73 -4.08 -7.96 -3.83
N VAL A 74 -4.41 -7.97 -2.55
CA VAL A 74 -5.71 -8.42 -2.04
C VAL A 74 -6.25 -7.33 -1.15
N VAL A 75 -7.50 -6.92 -1.37
CA VAL A 75 -8.22 -6.00 -0.49
C VAL A 75 -9.38 -6.76 0.17
N LEU A 76 -9.55 -6.54 1.46
CA LEU A 76 -10.59 -7.10 2.30
C LEU A 76 -11.36 -5.92 2.91
N GLY A 77 -12.66 -5.85 2.67
CA GLY A 77 -13.56 -4.93 3.35
C GLY A 77 -14.61 -5.62 4.17
N ALA A 78 -15.60 -4.86 4.62
CA ALA A 78 -16.65 -5.34 5.52
C ALA A 78 -17.43 -6.54 4.95
N GLN A 79 -17.59 -6.62 3.63
CA GLN A 79 -18.29 -7.70 2.93
C GLN A 79 -17.36 -8.84 2.46
N GLY A 80 -16.12 -8.86 2.95
CA GLY A 80 -15.10 -9.82 2.54
C GLY A 80 -14.19 -9.28 1.45
N ARG A 81 -13.79 -10.13 0.51
CA ARG A 81 -12.76 -9.78 -0.48
C ARG A 81 -13.30 -8.78 -1.51
N ASP A 82 -12.63 -7.64 -1.61
CA ASP A 82 -12.94 -6.57 -2.55
C ASP A 82 -12.02 -6.69 -3.78
N TRP A 83 -12.54 -7.32 -4.82
CA TRP A 83 -11.82 -7.62 -6.06
C TRP A 83 -11.76 -6.41 -6.98
N GLU A 84 -12.73 -5.50 -6.85
CA GLU A 84 -12.85 -4.29 -7.65
C GLU A 84 -11.76 -3.31 -7.26
N THR A 85 -11.72 -2.95 -5.97
CA THR A 85 -10.68 -2.09 -5.40
C THR A 85 -9.29 -2.68 -5.64
N ALA A 86 -9.11 -4.00 -5.48
CA ALA A 86 -7.83 -4.65 -5.75
C ALA A 86 -7.39 -4.54 -7.22
N ARG A 87 -8.32 -4.63 -8.17
CA ARG A 87 -8.04 -4.59 -9.61
C ARG A 87 -7.77 -3.16 -10.11
N GLU A 88 -8.41 -2.18 -9.50
CA GLU A 88 -8.15 -0.76 -9.80
C GLU A 88 -6.77 -0.34 -9.30
N LEU A 89 -6.43 -0.75 -8.07
CA LEU A 89 -5.17 -0.40 -7.43
C LEU A 89 -3.97 -1.19 -7.98
N PHE A 90 -4.18 -2.41 -8.48
CA PHE A 90 -3.12 -3.26 -8.99
C PHE A 90 -3.45 -3.80 -10.38
N GLN A 91 -2.55 -3.50 -11.30
CA GLN A 91 -2.46 -4.11 -12.62
C GLN A 91 -1.18 -4.93 -12.71
N LYS A 92 -1.19 -5.94 -13.59
CA LYS A 92 -0.04 -6.81 -13.80
C LYS A 92 1.18 -5.93 -14.16
N TYR A 93 2.30 -6.14 -13.46
CA TYR A 93 3.59 -5.42 -13.57
C TYR A 93 3.73 -4.10 -12.80
N ASP A 94 2.72 -3.66 -12.04
CA ASP A 94 2.87 -2.49 -11.17
C ASP A 94 3.98 -2.70 -10.13
N CYS A 95 4.76 -1.65 -9.89
CA CYS A 95 5.63 -1.58 -8.72
C CYS A 95 4.84 -1.03 -7.53
N VAL A 96 5.39 -1.16 -6.32
CA VAL A 96 4.75 -0.59 -5.12
C VAL A 96 4.52 0.92 -5.28
N ASP A 97 5.42 1.59 -6.01
CA ASP A 97 5.33 2.99 -6.40
C ASP A 97 4.04 3.34 -7.17
N ASP A 98 3.72 2.53 -8.18
CA ASP A 98 2.52 2.71 -9.01
C ASP A 98 1.25 2.51 -8.18
N VAL A 99 1.25 1.52 -7.27
CA VAL A 99 0.13 1.30 -6.34
C VAL A 99 -0.02 2.48 -5.38
N ALA A 100 1.09 3.02 -4.86
CA ALA A 100 1.08 4.20 -3.99
C ALA A 100 0.45 5.42 -4.69
N LYS A 101 0.82 5.62 -5.95
CA LYS A 101 0.29 6.72 -6.77
C LYS A 101 -1.22 6.58 -6.98
N LYS A 102 -1.69 5.38 -7.33
CA LYS A 102 -3.13 5.10 -7.51
C LYS A 102 -3.93 5.28 -6.23
N LEU A 103 -3.37 4.89 -5.08
CA LEU A 103 -3.95 5.12 -3.76
C LEU A 103 -4.09 6.63 -3.47
N GLN A 104 -3.03 7.40 -3.74
CA GLN A 104 -3.06 8.86 -3.56
C GLN A 104 -4.11 9.50 -4.48
N GLU A 105 -4.14 9.12 -5.75
CA GLU A 105 -5.12 9.62 -6.73
C GLU A 105 -6.57 9.31 -6.29
N ARG A 106 -6.87 8.10 -5.81
CA ARG A 106 -8.21 7.77 -5.28
C ARG A 106 -8.59 8.59 -4.06
N SER A 107 -7.68 8.72 -3.10
CA SER A 107 -7.93 9.53 -1.90
C SER A 107 -8.18 11.00 -2.24
N ALA A 108 -7.51 11.52 -3.28
CA ALA A 108 -7.67 12.89 -3.75
C ALA A 108 -8.94 13.09 -4.60
N VAL A 109 -9.35 12.11 -5.41
CA VAL A 109 -10.58 12.17 -6.21
C VAL A 109 -11.82 12.17 -5.31
N LEU A 110 -11.82 11.37 -4.24
CA LEU A 110 -12.92 11.31 -3.28
C LEU A 110 -12.96 12.51 -2.31
N ARG A 111 -11.95 13.37 -2.35
CA ARG A 111 -11.88 14.63 -1.58
C ARG A 111 -12.71 15.77 -2.20
N SER A 112 -13.15 15.64 -3.45
CA SER A 112 -14.01 16.63 -4.11
C SER A 112 -15.48 16.17 -4.14
N PRO A 113 -16.30 16.54 -3.15
CA PRO A 113 -17.73 16.63 -3.36
C PRO A 113 -18.03 17.99 -4.03
N ASP A 114 -18.57 17.96 -5.24
CA ASP A 114 -19.33 19.09 -5.80
C ASP A 114 -20.73 19.10 -5.15
#